data_AF-A0A8T3X9D4-F1
#
_entry.id   AF-A0A8T3X9D4-F1
#
_cell.length_a   1.000
_cell.length_b   1.000
_cell.length_c   1.000
_cell.angle_alpha   90.00
_cell.angle_beta   90.00
_cell.angle_gamma   90.00
#
_symmetry.space_group_name_H-M   'P 1'
#
loop_
_entity.id
_entity.type
_entity.pdbx_description
1 polymer ?
#
loop_
_entity_poly.entity_id
_entity_poly.type
_entity_poly.pdbx_seq_one_letter_code
_entity_poly.pdbx_strand_id
1 'polypeptide(L)'
;MQQSDMDINQLVCQIADFLKEFDSTRPIQKNFKPGIGPFGEPQIVKEIANGLSLKKINSKTHRTPDMSIEKEWAVEFKITRPFGDNGREAENWSVNLLHPYTGNVSLLGDCCKLSSLSGYSKKAVIVIGYEHDPAKILLEPLIKSFEIIASQVMGIKLSNRIEQIRKELVHPEHQVVRVIGWEILS
;
A
#
# COMPACT_ATOMS: atom_id res chain seq x y z
N MET A 1 -22.28 -11.93 18.73
CA MET A 1 -21.93 -10.69 18.00
C MET A 1 -21.45 -11.11 16.63
N GLN A 2 -22.18 -10.77 15.57
CA GLN A 2 -21.67 -10.92 14.20
C GLN A 2 -20.47 -10.00 14.07
N GLN A 3 -19.28 -10.57 13.89
CA GLN A 3 -18.10 -9.85 13.44
C GLN A 3 -18.44 -9.37 12.02
N SER A 4 -18.51 -8.05 11.81
CA SER A 4 -18.77 -7.51 10.49
C SER A 4 -17.65 -7.95 9.56
N ASP A 5 -18.01 -8.60 8.47
CA ASP A 5 -17.06 -9.02 7.44
C ASP A 5 -16.35 -7.78 6.89
N MET A 6 -15.06 -7.65 7.13
CA MET A 6 -14.30 -6.46 6.71
C MET A 6 -14.10 -6.51 5.19
N ASP A 7 -14.61 -5.50 4.50
CA ASP A 7 -14.41 -5.33 3.07
C ASP A 7 -13.14 -4.51 2.75
N ILE A 8 -12.74 -4.49 1.48
CA ILE A 8 -11.54 -3.77 1.02
C ILE A 8 -11.63 -2.26 1.24
N ASN A 9 -12.84 -1.69 1.24
CA ASN A 9 -13.02 -0.25 1.47
C ASN A 9 -12.75 0.12 2.92
N GLN A 10 -13.32 -0.64 3.85
CA GLN A 10 -13.06 -0.51 5.28
C GLN A 10 -11.57 -0.70 5.57
N LEU A 11 -10.93 -1.72 4.97
CA LEU A 11 -9.51 -1.96 5.15
C LEU A 11 -8.65 -0.77 4.68
N VAL A 12 -8.85 -0.29 3.45
CA VAL A 12 -8.11 0.85 2.90
C VAL A 12 -8.33 2.12 3.74
N CYS A 13 -9.56 2.34 4.21
CA CYS A 13 -9.90 3.46 5.08
C CYS A 13 -9.18 3.39 6.44
N GLN A 14 -9.22 2.23 7.11
CA GLN A 14 -8.53 2.03 8.39
C GLN A 14 -7.02 2.22 8.27
N ILE A 15 -6.41 1.75 7.18
CA ILE A 15 -4.99 1.96 6.90
C ILE A 15 -4.69 3.44 6.68
N ALA A 16 -5.50 4.14 5.88
CA ALA A 16 -5.30 5.57 5.63
C ALA A 16 -5.41 6.42 6.91
N ASP A 17 -6.41 6.14 7.75
CA ASP A 17 -6.58 6.83 9.04
C ASP A 17 -5.41 6.54 9.98
N PHE A 18 -5.01 5.28 10.10
CA PHE A 18 -3.84 4.93 10.90
C PHE A 18 -2.57 5.64 10.42
N LEU A 19 -2.31 5.66 9.10
CA LEU A 19 -1.12 6.32 8.56
C LEU A 19 -1.11 7.81 8.87
N LYS A 20 -2.26 8.50 8.78
CA LYS A 20 -2.37 9.91 9.15
C LYS A 20 -2.18 10.15 10.65
N GLU A 21 -2.79 9.30 11.48
CA GLU A 21 -2.61 9.34 12.94
C GLU A 21 -1.13 9.12 13.30
N PHE A 22 -0.49 8.09 12.73
CA PHE A 22 0.91 7.77 12.97
C PHE A 22 1.85 8.89 12.50
N ASP A 23 1.61 9.47 11.33
CA ASP A 23 2.38 10.59 10.82
C ASP A 23 2.31 11.82 11.74
N SER A 24 1.16 12.09 12.36
CA SER A 24 1.00 13.19 13.32
C SER A 24 1.92 13.09 14.54
N THR A 25 2.41 11.89 14.87
CA THR A 25 3.40 11.66 15.93
C THR A 25 4.81 12.09 15.54
N ARG A 26 5.01 12.55 14.29
CA ARG A 26 6.28 12.97 13.70
C ARG A 26 7.36 11.89 13.81
N PRO A 27 7.08 10.64 13.37
CA PRO A 27 8.00 9.54 13.55
C PRO A 27 9.31 9.80 12.79
N ILE A 28 10.44 9.40 13.36
CA ILE A 28 11.76 9.57 12.75
C ILE A 28 12.33 8.21 12.39
N GLN A 29 12.68 8.03 11.12
CA GLN A 29 13.34 6.83 10.63
C GLN A 29 14.83 7.10 10.39
N LYS A 30 15.69 6.52 11.23
CA LYS A 30 17.16 6.76 11.18
C LYS A 30 17.49 8.25 11.28
N ASN A 31 18.17 8.80 10.28
CA ASN A 31 18.59 10.21 10.20
C ASN A 31 17.77 11.00 9.15
N PHE A 32 16.63 10.47 8.71
CA PHE A 32 15.73 11.14 7.78
C PHE A 32 14.87 12.18 8.49
N LYS A 33 14.25 13.08 7.73
CA LYS A 33 13.34 14.08 8.25
C LYS A 33 12.09 13.40 8.85
N PRO A 34 11.43 14.02 9.84
CA PRO A 34 10.24 13.44 10.46
C PRO A 34 9.08 13.21 9.47
N GLY A 35 8.27 12.19 9.75
CA GLY A 35 7.07 11.80 9.00
C GLY A 35 7.13 10.36 8.50
N ILE A 36 6.02 9.85 7.96
CA ILE A 36 5.92 8.45 7.51
C ILE A 36 6.59 8.18 6.16
N GLY A 37 6.78 9.20 5.33
CA GLY A 37 7.28 9.04 3.96
C GLY A 37 8.66 8.36 3.82
N PRO A 38 9.62 8.61 4.72
CA PRO A 38 10.92 7.92 4.74
C PRO A 38 10.87 6.44 5.16
N PHE A 39 9.76 5.92 5.68
CA PHE A 39 9.65 4.52 6.06
C PHE A 39 9.74 3.63 4.82
N GLY A 40 10.53 2.56 4.91
CA GLY A 40 10.53 1.49 3.93
C GLY A 40 9.31 0.58 4.09
N GLU A 41 9.03 -0.22 3.07
CA GLU A 41 7.85 -1.09 3.01
C GLU A 41 7.74 -2.05 4.20
N PRO A 42 8.77 -2.83 4.59
CA PRO A 42 8.65 -3.69 5.77
C PRO A 42 8.41 -2.92 7.08
N GLN A 43 8.91 -1.69 7.19
CA GLN A 43 8.74 -0.88 8.39
C GLN A 43 7.31 -0.34 8.47
N ILE A 44 6.80 0.25 7.38
CA ILE A 44 5.44 0.82 7.42
C ILE A 44 4.38 -0.27 7.54
N VAL A 45 4.56 -1.44 6.91
CA VAL A 45 3.63 -2.58 7.03
C VAL A 45 3.57 -3.09 8.46
N LYS A 46 4.72 -3.14 9.15
CA LYS A 46 4.76 -3.50 10.58
C LYS A 46 3.99 -2.49 11.43
N GLU A 47 4.18 -1.19 11.19
CA GLU A 47 3.43 -0.16 11.92
C GLU A 47 1.93 -0.25 11.63
N ILE A 48 1.52 -0.48 10.38
CA ILE A 48 0.11 -0.71 10.01
C ILE A 48 -0.46 -1.91 10.79
N ALA A 49 0.23 -3.05 10.82
CA ALA A 49 -0.22 -4.22 11.57
C ALA A 49 -0.38 -3.92 13.08
N ASN A 50 0.56 -3.18 13.67
CA ASN A 50 0.45 -2.74 15.07
C ASN A 50 -0.77 -1.83 15.26
N GLY A 51 -0.97 -0.85 14.37
CA GLY A 51 -2.07 0.09 14.38
C GLY A 51 -3.44 -0.57 14.29
N LEU A 52 -3.61 -1.50 13.34
CA LEU A 52 -4.82 -2.29 13.19
C LEU A 52 -5.08 -3.16 14.43
N SER A 53 -4.03 -3.77 14.99
CA SER A 53 -4.13 -4.58 16.21
C SER A 53 -4.59 -3.75 17.43
N LEU A 54 -4.15 -2.50 17.56
CA LEU A 54 -4.66 -1.58 18.59
C LEU A 54 -6.16 -1.27 18.43
N LYS A 55 -6.66 -1.30 17.20
CA LYS A 55 -8.10 -1.19 16.88
C LYS A 55 -8.84 -2.54 16.98
N LYS A 56 -8.22 -3.56 17.58
CA LYS A 56 -8.74 -4.93 17.74
C LYS A 56 -9.01 -5.67 16.43
N ILE A 57 -8.35 -5.25 15.34
CA ILE A 57 -8.35 -5.95 14.06
C ILE A 57 -7.13 -6.89 14.07
N ASN A 58 -7.37 -8.19 14.10
CA ASN A 58 -6.33 -9.20 14.18
C ASN A 58 -5.49 -9.17 12.90
N SER A 59 -4.29 -8.62 12.97
CA SER A 59 -3.38 -8.47 11.83
C SER A 59 -1.98 -8.95 12.19
N LYS A 60 -1.30 -9.56 11.22
CA LYS A 60 0.03 -10.14 11.43
C LYS A 60 0.86 -10.03 10.17
N THR A 61 2.11 -9.58 10.29
CA THR A 61 3.07 -9.55 9.19
C THR A 61 3.69 -10.92 8.95
N HIS A 62 3.95 -11.27 7.70
CA HIS A 62 4.69 -12.50 7.33
C HIS A 62 5.74 -12.20 6.26
N ARG A 63 6.39 -13.26 5.77
CA ARG A 63 7.23 -13.19 4.57
C ARG A 63 6.38 -13.21 3.29
N THR A 64 5.27 -13.95 3.30
CA THR A 64 4.29 -14.04 2.21
C THR A 64 2.98 -14.58 2.82
N PRO A 65 1.84 -13.86 2.75
CA PRO A 65 1.73 -12.49 2.24
C PRO A 65 2.48 -11.49 3.16
N ASP A 66 2.67 -10.24 2.75
CA ASP A 66 3.24 -9.22 3.65
C ASP A 66 2.45 -9.11 4.95
N MET A 67 1.12 -9.20 4.87
CA MET A 67 0.23 -9.17 6.02
C MET A 67 -0.99 -10.08 5.84
N SER A 68 -1.43 -10.72 6.92
CA SER A 68 -2.74 -11.37 7.00
C SER A 68 -3.67 -10.60 7.94
N ILE A 69 -4.97 -10.56 7.65
CA ILE A 69 -5.97 -9.90 8.51
C ILE A 69 -7.17 -10.82 8.75
N GLU A 70 -7.59 -10.96 10.02
CA GLU A 70 -8.67 -11.84 10.50
C GLU A 70 -8.55 -13.31 10.03
N LYS A 71 -7.34 -13.73 9.63
CA LYS A 71 -7.06 -15.01 8.94
C LYS A 71 -7.80 -15.19 7.61
N GLU A 72 -8.45 -14.15 7.12
CA GLU A 72 -9.27 -14.17 5.91
C GLU A 72 -8.53 -13.52 4.73
N TRP A 73 -7.94 -12.36 4.99
CA TRP A 73 -7.24 -11.56 4.00
C TRP A 73 -5.76 -11.94 3.92
N ALA A 74 -5.26 -12.09 2.70
CA ALA A 74 -3.85 -11.99 2.37
C ALA A 74 -3.59 -10.66 1.64
N VAL A 75 -2.67 -9.85 2.15
CA VAL A 75 -2.42 -8.49 1.64
C VAL A 75 -0.94 -8.32 1.32
N GLU A 76 -0.65 -7.85 0.11
CA GLU A 76 0.67 -7.39 -0.32
C GLU A 76 0.68 -5.87 -0.43
N PHE A 77 1.82 -5.26 -0.08
CA PHE A 77 1.98 -3.81 -0.09
C PHE A 77 3.04 -3.38 -1.08
N LYS A 78 2.83 -2.22 -1.70
CA LYS A 78 3.90 -1.47 -2.36
C LYS A 78 3.93 -0.03 -1.94
N ILE A 79 5.13 0.48 -1.68
CA ILE A 79 5.34 1.93 -1.59
C ILE A 79 5.65 2.51 -2.97
N THR A 80 5.04 3.64 -3.28
CA THR A 80 5.39 4.45 -4.44
C THR A 80 5.57 5.92 -4.05
N ARG A 81 6.74 6.48 -4.35
CA ARG A 81 7.08 7.87 -4.01
C ARG A 81 8.03 8.45 -5.06
N PRO A 82 7.62 9.44 -5.85
CA PRO A 82 8.47 10.01 -6.90
C PRO A 82 9.66 10.79 -6.36
N PHE A 83 9.67 11.14 -5.06
CA PHE A 83 10.75 11.90 -4.43
C PHE A 83 11.29 11.19 -3.18
N GLY A 84 12.58 11.32 -2.93
CA GLY A 84 13.24 10.89 -1.70
C GLY A 84 13.14 11.91 -0.56
N ASP A 85 13.68 11.56 0.61
CA ASP A 85 13.76 12.43 1.80
C ASP A 85 14.46 13.79 1.53
N ASN A 86 15.44 13.78 0.64
CA ASN A 86 16.22 14.95 0.24
C ASN A 86 15.53 15.83 -0.83
N GLY A 87 14.31 15.48 -1.26
CA GLY A 87 13.57 16.22 -2.29
C GLY A 87 14.06 15.99 -3.72
N ARG A 88 14.98 15.04 -3.94
CA ARG A 88 15.37 14.62 -5.30
C ARG A 88 14.39 13.58 -5.83
N GLU A 89 14.15 13.61 -7.13
CA GLU A 89 13.38 12.57 -7.81
C GLU A 89 14.04 11.20 -7.59
N ALA A 90 13.22 10.19 -7.30
CA ALA A 90 13.64 8.80 -7.31
C ALA A 90 13.60 8.29 -8.75
N GLU A 91 14.61 7.55 -9.21
CA GLU A 91 14.66 7.12 -10.62
C GLU A 91 13.78 5.89 -10.91
N ASN A 92 13.59 5.00 -9.92
CA ASN A 92 12.99 3.67 -10.11
C ASN A 92 11.66 3.44 -9.37
N TRP A 93 11.00 4.50 -8.90
CA TRP A 93 9.77 4.37 -8.09
C TRP A 93 8.62 3.68 -8.82
N SER A 94 8.50 3.86 -10.14
CA SER A 94 7.46 3.24 -10.96
C SER A 94 7.65 1.72 -11.13
N VAL A 95 8.89 1.24 -11.03
CA VAL A 95 9.24 -0.18 -11.16
C VAL A 95 8.58 -1.02 -10.06
N ASN A 96 8.36 -0.43 -8.88
CA ASN A 96 7.67 -1.08 -7.76
C ASN A 96 6.25 -1.54 -8.12
N LEU A 97 5.60 -0.91 -9.10
CA LEU A 97 4.27 -1.32 -9.56
C LEU A 97 4.35 -2.10 -10.86
N LEU A 98 5.14 -1.64 -11.84
CA LEU A 98 4.97 -2.05 -13.24
C LEU A 98 5.90 -3.14 -13.75
N HIS A 99 6.90 -3.58 -12.98
CA HIS A 99 7.83 -4.59 -13.50
C HIS A 99 7.09 -5.92 -13.77
N PRO A 100 6.90 -6.36 -15.03
CA PRO A 100 5.87 -7.35 -15.35
C PRO A 100 6.37 -8.81 -15.29
N TYR A 101 7.67 -9.02 -15.09
CA TYR A 101 8.26 -10.35 -15.10
C TYR A 101 7.98 -11.11 -13.79
N THR A 102 7.55 -12.36 -13.93
CA THR A 102 7.36 -13.29 -12.80
C THR A 102 8.68 -13.49 -12.05
N GLY A 103 8.60 -13.52 -10.72
CA GLY A 103 9.78 -13.58 -9.84
C GLY A 103 10.35 -12.21 -9.42
N ASN A 104 9.81 -11.11 -9.95
CA ASN A 104 10.09 -9.76 -9.44
C ASN A 104 9.22 -9.43 -8.20
N VAL A 105 9.62 -8.40 -7.46
CA VAL A 105 9.00 -7.89 -6.22
C VAL A 105 8.10 -6.68 -6.49
N SER A 106 7.49 -6.60 -7.68
CA SER A 106 6.55 -5.53 -8.08
C SER A 106 5.11 -5.90 -7.73
N LEU A 107 4.22 -4.90 -7.74
CA LEU A 107 2.79 -5.13 -7.50
C LEU A 107 2.14 -6.08 -8.52
N LEU A 108 2.55 -6.03 -9.79
CA LEU A 108 2.11 -7.00 -10.81
C LEU A 108 2.58 -8.42 -10.45
N GLY A 109 3.83 -8.57 -10.01
CA GLY A 109 4.36 -9.84 -9.52
C GLY A 109 3.62 -10.35 -8.28
N ASP A 110 3.28 -9.44 -7.36
CA ASP A 110 2.53 -9.73 -6.14
C ASP A 110 1.10 -10.19 -6.44
N CYS A 111 0.46 -9.65 -7.47
CA CYS A 111 -0.84 -10.16 -7.93
C CYS A 111 -0.76 -11.62 -8.36
N CYS A 112 0.26 -12.00 -9.13
CA CYS A 112 0.47 -13.40 -9.53
C CYS A 112 0.77 -14.29 -8.31
N LYS A 113 1.62 -13.82 -7.40
CA LYS A 113 1.98 -14.52 -6.15
C LYS A 113 0.74 -14.79 -5.30
N LEU A 114 -0.07 -13.77 -5.02
CA LEU A 114 -1.30 -13.90 -4.24
C LEU A 114 -2.34 -14.79 -4.91
N SER A 115 -2.49 -14.72 -6.24
CA SER A 115 -3.42 -15.57 -6.97
C SER A 115 -3.16 -17.06 -6.70
N SER A 116 -1.88 -17.45 -6.62
CA SER A 116 -1.46 -18.82 -6.30
C SER A 116 -1.54 -19.21 -4.80
N LEU A 117 -1.71 -18.23 -3.91
CA LEU A 117 -1.66 -18.46 -2.47
C LEU A 117 -2.96 -19.15 -1.98
N SER A 118 -2.82 -20.28 -1.28
CA SER A 118 -3.92 -21.01 -0.64
C SER A 118 -4.13 -20.59 0.81
N GLY A 119 -5.32 -20.83 1.36
CA GLY A 119 -5.61 -20.64 2.79
C GLY A 119 -6.15 -19.25 3.17
N TYR A 120 -6.45 -18.41 2.18
CA TYR A 120 -7.08 -17.11 2.34
C TYR A 120 -8.23 -16.99 1.35
N SER A 121 -9.43 -16.61 1.81
CA SER A 121 -10.60 -16.41 0.95
C SER A 121 -10.59 -15.05 0.26
N LYS A 122 -9.90 -14.05 0.83
CA LYS A 122 -9.78 -12.71 0.26
C LYS A 122 -8.32 -12.33 0.05
N LYS A 123 -8.03 -11.67 -1.07
CA LYS A 123 -6.66 -11.32 -1.48
C LYS A 123 -6.64 -9.88 -1.97
N ALA A 124 -5.73 -9.07 -1.45
CA ALA A 124 -5.61 -7.68 -1.84
C ALA A 124 -4.16 -7.27 -2.11
N VAL A 125 -4.04 -6.31 -3.01
CA VAL A 125 -2.83 -5.53 -3.21
C VAL A 125 -3.10 -4.09 -2.82
N ILE A 126 -2.20 -3.49 -2.04
CA ILE A 126 -2.34 -2.11 -1.54
C ILE A 126 -1.10 -1.30 -1.90
N VAL A 127 -1.33 -0.11 -2.44
CA VAL A 127 -0.31 0.89 -2.70
C VAL A 127 -0.38 1.97 -1.64
N ILE A 128 0.77 2.29 -1.04
CA ILE A 128 0.97 3.47 -0.20
C ILE A 128 1.77 4.48 -1.04
N GLY A 129 1.03 5.42 -1.64
CA GLY A 129 1.55 6.46 -2.49
C GLY A 129 1.84 7.75 -1.74
N TYR A 130 2.95 8.41 -2.04
CA TYR A 130 3.30 9.72 -1.47
C TYR A 130 3.46 10.78 -2.56
N GLU A 131 2.89 11.97 -2.31
CA GLU A 131 2.94 13.13 -3.21
C GLU A 131 3.21 14.44 -2.43
N HIS A 132 3.65 15.48 -3.14
CA HIS A 132 3.58 16.88 -2.68
C HIS A 132 2.12 17.39 -2.73
N ASP A 133 1.84 18.51 -2.06
CA ASP A 133 0.60 19.27 -2.24
C ASP A 133 0.92 20.72 -2.67
N PRO A 134 0.71 21.11 -3.95
CA PRO A 134 0.23 20.29 -5.05
C PRO A 134 1.27 19.28 -5.55
N ALA A 135 0.82 18.19 -6.16
CA ALA A 135 1.69 17.13 -6.67
C ALA A 135 2.61 17.66 -7.78
N LYS A 136 3.94 17.46 -7.61
CA LYS A 136 4.94 17.75 -8.65
C LYS A 136 4.98 16.67 -9.73
N ILE A 137 4.85 15.40 -9.31
CA ILE A 137 4.68 14.23 -10.18
C ILE A 137 3.43 13.51 -9.71
N LEU A 138 2.46 13.32 -10.61
CA LEU A 138 1.21 12.64 -10.34
C LEU A 138 1.42 11.12 -10.27
N LEU A 139 0.85 10.45 -9.27
CA LEU A 139 0.82 8.98 -9.22
C LEU A 139 -0.24 8.39 -10.16
N GLU A 140 -1.22 9.17 -10.61
CA GLU A 140 -2.35 8.67 -11.40
C GLU A 140 -1.94 7.93 -12.69
N PRO A 141 -0.96 8.40 -13.50
CA PRO A 141 -0.49 7.65 -14.66
C PRO A 141 0.09 6.28 -14.29
N LEU A 142 0.82 6.19 -13.18
CA LEU A 142 1.38 4.94 -12.69
C LEU A 142 0.27 3.96 -12.28
N ILE A 143 -0.71 4.44 -11.52
CA ILE A 143 -1.85 3.63 -11.04
C ILE A 143 -2.66 3.09 -12.23
N LYS A 144 -3.03 3.96 -13.18
CA LYS A 144 -3.76 3.52 -14.38
C LYS A 144 -2.95 2.54 -15.23
N SER A 145 -1.64 2.74 -15.33
CA SER A 145 -0.76 1.80 -16.04
C SER A 145 -0.77 0.42 -15.39
N PHE A 146 -0.71 0.37 -14.05
CA PHE A 146 -0.84 -0.88 -13.30
C PHE A 146 -2.19 -1.57 -13.59
N GLU A 147 -3.31 -0.84 -13.50
CA GLU A 147 -4.65 -1.38 -13.73
C GLU A 147 -4.80 -1.95 -15.15
N ILE A 148 -4.33 -1.22 -16.16
CA ILE A 148 -4.37 -1.65 -17.57
C ILE A 148 -3.50 -2.88 -17.78
N ILE A 149 -2.26 -2.88 -17.29
CA ILE A 149 -1.35 -4.01 -17.49
C ILE A 149 -1.87 -5.26 -16.76
N ALA A 150 -2.28 -5.13 -15.50
CA ALA A 150 -2.82 -6.23 -14.72
C ALA A 150 -4.03 -6.87 -15.41
N SER A 151 -5.01 -6.05 -15.82
CA SER A 151 -6.27 -6.55 -16.38
C SER A 151 -6.18 -6.94 -17.85
N GLN A 152 -5.62 -6.08 -18.71
CA GLN A 152 -5.67 -6.25 -20.17
C GLN A 152 -4.50 -7.06 -20.72
N VAL A 153 -3.32 -6.97 -20.08
CA VAL A 153 -2.12 -7.66 -20.57
C VAL A 153 -1.91 -8.99 -19.84
N MET A 154 -2.12 -9.02 -18.52
CA MET A 154 -1.87 -10.21 -17.70
C MET A 154 -3.13 -11.03 -17.38
N GLY A 155 -4.33 -10.51 -17.68
CA GLY A 155 -5.59 -11.21 -17.44
C GLY A 155 -5.96 -11.37 -15.95
N ILE A 156 -5.35 -10.57 -15.07
CA ILE A 156 -5.66 -10.56 -13.63
C ILE A 156 -6.97 -9.80 -13.45
N LYS A 157 -7.97 -10.45 -12.83
CA LYS A 157 -9.22 -9.78 -12.48
C LYS A 157 -9.03 -9.02 -11.16
N LEU A 158 -9.16 -7.70 -11.23
CA LEU A 158 -9.15 -6.83 -10.06
C LEU A 158 -10.57 -6.30 -9.80
N SER A 159 -10.88 -6.02 -8.53
CA SER A 159 -12.05 -5.21 -8.20
C SER A 159 -11.91 -3.79 -8.76
N ASN A 160 -12.97 -2.99 -8.63
CA ASN A 160 -12.83 -1.54 -8.77
C ASN A 160 -11.80 -1.03 -7.76
N ARG A 161 -11.03 -0.01 -8.17
CA ARG A 161 -10.10 0.72 -7.30
C ARG A 161 -10.84 1.32 -6.13
N ILE A 162 -10.34 1.08 -4.92
CA ILE A 162 -10.67 1.88 -3.75
C ILE A 162 -9.49 2.76 -3.42
N GLU A 163 -9.76 4.02 -3.12
CA GLU A 163 -8.73 5.00 -2.84
C GLU A 163 -9.13 5.90 -1.68
N GLN A 164 -8.19 6.14 -0.78
CA GLN A 164 -8.31 7.04 0.35
C GLN A 164 -7.11 7.98 0.36
N ILE A 165 -7.37 9.28 0.50
CA ILE A 165 -6.34 10.32 0.48
C ILE A 165 -6.33 11.02 1.84
N ARG A 166 -5.14 11.27 2.38
CA ARG A 166 -4.93 12.13 3.56
C ARG A 166 -3.84 13.14 3.24
N LYS A 167 -4.09 14.41 3.55
CA LYS A 167 -3.19 15.55 3.27
C LYS A 167 -2.49 16.02 4.55
N GLU A 168 -1.67 17.05 4.42
CA GLU A 168 -0.99 17.74 5.54
C GLU A 168 -0.11 16.80 6.37
N LEU A 169 0.61 15.91 5.69
CA LEU A 169 1.60 15.07 6.36
C LEU A 169 2.82 15.90 6.78
N VAL A 170 3.54 15.41 7.78
CA VAL A 170 4.64 16.10 8.46
C VAL A 170 5.86 16.28 7.56
N HIS A 171 6.14 15.30 6.70
CA HIS A 171 7.35 15.29 5.89
C HIS A 171 7.28 16.34 4.76
N PRO A 172 8.33 17.16 4.53
CA PRO A 172 8.26 18.26 3.55
C PRO A 172 8.10 17.81 2.10
N GLU A 173 8.54 16.60 1.75
CA GLU A 173 8.44 16.05 0.38
C GLU A 173 7.30 15.03 0.20
N HIS A 174 6.69 14.57 1.30
CA HIS A 174 5.67 13.53 1.29
C HIS A 174 4.46 14.05 2.06
N GLN A 175 3.80 15.05 1.49
CA GLN A 175 2.79 15.89 2.13
C GLN A 175 1.37 15.29 2.02
N VAL A 176 1.19 14.34 1.10
CA VAL A 176 -0.04 13.60 0.87
C VAL A 176 0.26 12.11 0.89
N VAL A 177 -0.58 11.31 1.54
CA VAL A 177 -0.62 9.86 1.36
C VAL A 177 -1.89 9.46 0.62
N ARG A 178 -1.72 8.61 -0.39
CA ARG A 178 -2.77 7.93 -1.14
C ARG A 178 -2.69 6.45 -0.81
N VAL A 179 -3.69 5.91 -0.14
CA VAL A 179 -3.82 4.47 0.09
C VAL A 179 -4.78 3.94 -0.95
N ILE A 180 -4.28 3.12 -1.87
CA ILE A 180 -5.06 2.60 -3.00
C ILE A 180 -5.06 1.08 -2.92
N GLY A 181 -6.24 0.46 -3.00
CA GLY A 181 -6.39 -0.99 -2.88
C GLY A 181 -7.26 -1.59 -3.96
N TRP A 182 -6.93 -2.83 -4.31
CA TRP A 182 -7.73 -3.70 -5.17
C TRP A 182 -7.81 -5.08 -4.54
N GLU A 183 -8.99 -5.69 -4.63
CA GLU A 183 -9.15 -7.12 -4.38
C GLU A 183 -8.82 -7.90 -5.67
N ILE A 184 -8.13 -9.03 -5.53
CA ILE A 184 -7.87 -9.96 -6.63
C ILE A 184 -9.06 -10.93 -6.69
N LEU A 185 -9.83 -10.84 -7.77
CA LEU A 185 -11.04 -11.64 -7.97
C LEU A 185 -10.65 -12.97 -8.64
N SER A 186 -10.96 -14.08 -7.99
CA SER A 186 -10.88 -15.43 -8.59
C SER A 186 -12.08 -15.70 -9.48
#